data_AF-K6U9S3-F1
#
_entry.id   AF-K6U9S3-F1
#
_cell.length_a   1.000
_cell.length_b   1.000
_cell.length_c   1.000
_cell.angle_alpha   90.00
_cell.angle_beta   90.00
_cell.angle_gamma   90.00
#
_symmetry.space_group_name_H-M   'P 1'
#
loop_
_entity.id
_entity.type
_entity.pdbx_description
1 polymer ?
#
loop_
_entity_poly.entity_id
_entity_poly.type
_entity_poly.pdbx_seq_one_letter_code
_entity_poly.pdbx_strand_id
1 'polypeptide(L)' 'MVKENEEQYWMLGFLGFMGFLGFTGFTANDPWQFFLFCNFGLLGFFTYKYPSKAIMAVALLGVAAGLIMGILGITGII' A
#
# COMPACT_ATOMS: atom_id res chain seq x y z
N MET A 1 7.78 24.84 18.25
CA MET A 1 6.70 24.41 17.34
C MET A 1 7.07 23.06 16.73
N VAL A 2 6.99 21.96 17.49
CA VAL A 2 7.52 20.62 17.09
C VAL A 2 6.40 19.60 16.85
N LYS A 3 5.12 20.00 16.91
CA LYS A 3 4.00 19.04 16.91
C LYS A 3 3.56 18.49 15.55
N GLU A 4 3.95 19.11 14.44
CA GLU A 4 3.42 18.72 13.11
C GLU A 4 4.19 17.57 12.44
N ASN A 5 5.45 17.34 12.82
CA ASN A 5 6.30 16.34 12.15
C ASN A 5 6.11 14.91 12.67
N GLU A 6 5.90 14.69 13.96
CA GLU A 6 5.83 13.32 14.53
C GLU A 6 4.61 12.53 14.06
N GLU A 7 3.43 13.16 13.94
CA GLU A 7 2.23 12.50 13.42
C GLU A 7 2.40 12.03 11.98
N GLN A 8 3.09 12.83 11.16
CA GLN A 8 3.38 12.48 9.77
C GLN A 8 4.33 11.28 9.65
N TYR A 9 5.36 11.20 10.48
CA TYR A 9 6.30 10.06 10.45
C TYR A 9 5.63 8.76 10.90
N TRP A 10 4.73 8.81 11.89
CA TRP A 10 3.99 7.63 12.32
C TRP A 10 3.06 7.11 11.22
N MET A 11 2.37 8.02 10.52
CA MET A 11 1.51 7.68 9.38
C MET A 11 2.31 7.08 8.22
N LEU A 12 3.51 7.59 7.94
CA LEU A 12 4.43 7.02 6.95
C LEU A 12 4.94 5.63 7.36
N GLY A 13 5.24 5.42 8.64
CA GLY A 13 5.61 4.12 9.17
C GLY A 13 4.49 3.10 9.07
N PHE A 14 3.26 3.50 9.42
CA PHE A 14 2.05 2.69 9.26
C PHE A 14 1.80 2.33 7.79
N LEU A 15 1.99 3.30 6.90
CA LEU A 15 1.88 3.10 5.47
C LEU A 15 2.90 2.06 4.98
N GLY A 16 4.19 2.22 5.33
CA GLY A 16 5.23 1.25 5.00
C GLY A 16 4.94 -0.15 5.55
N PHE A 17 4.37 -0.24 6.77
CA PHE A 17 3.97 -1.51 7.38
C PHE A 17 2.84 -2.20 6.62
N MET A 18 1.82 -1.46 6.17
CA MET A 18 0.76 -2.01 5.30
C MET A 18 1.31 -2.49 3.96
N GLY A 19 2.27 -1.77 3.38
CA GLY A 19 2.96 -2.21 2.16
C GLY A 19 3.72 -3.52 2.37
N PHE A 20 4.41 -3.67 3.51
CA PHE A 20 5.12 -4.90 3.87
C PHE A 20 4.17 -6.08 4.10
N LEU A 21 3.11 -5.91 4.88
CA LEU A 21 2.06 -6.93 5.09
C LEU A 21 1.35 -7.30 3.78
N GLY A 22 1.12 -6.33 2.91
CA GLY A 22 0.55 -6.60 1.60
C GLY A 22 1.49 -7.43 0.71
N PHE A 23 2.80 -7.20 0.85
CA PHE A 23 3.81 -7.96 0.13
C PHE A 23 3.92 -9.41 0.60
N THR A 24 3.71 -9.70 1.88
CA THR A 24 3.64 -11.09 2.38
C THR A 24 2.45 -11.86 1.80
N GLY A 25 1.43 -11.16 1.30
CA GLY A 25 0.29 -11.78 0.61
C GLY A 25 0.70 -12.60 -0.61
N PHE A 26 1.77 -12.18 -1.32
CA PHE A 26 2.32 -12.92 -2.45
C PHE A 26 2.95 -14.25 -2.05
N THR A 27 3.41 -14.37 -0.81
CA THR A 27 3.99 -15.62 -0.28
C THR A 27 2.94 -16.50 0.37
N ALA A 28 1.95 -15.90 1.03
CA ALA A 28 0.87 -16.61 1.71
C ALA A 28 -0.29 -17.01 0.78
N ASN A 29 -0.34 -16.50 -0.46
CA ASN A 29 -1.52 -16.57 -1.36
C ASN A 29 -2.81 -16.18 -0.63
N ASP A 30 -2.73 -15.20 0.27
CA ASP A 30 -3.88 -14.74 1.04
C ASP A 30 -4.49 -13.51 0.33
N PRO A 31 -5.71 -13.63 -0.24
CA PRO A 31 -6.34 -12.55 -0.96
C PRO A 31 -6.57 -11.30 -0.10
N TRP A 32 -6.74 -11.49 1.21
CA TRP A 32 -6.96 -10.39 2.15
C TRP A 32 -5.72 -9.50 2.30
N GLN A 33 -4.53 -10.08 2.17
CA GLN A 33 -3.28 -9.34 2.23
C GLN A 33 -3.05 -8.49 0.98
N PHE A 34 -3.51 -8.91 -0.20
CA PHE A 34 -3.45 -8.06 -1.41
C PHE A 34 -4.27 -6.77 -1.28
N PHE A 35 -5.36 -6.80 -0.51
CA PHE A 35 -6.12 -5.58 -0.19
C PHE A 35 -5.31 -4.60 0.67
N LEU A 36 -4.45 -5.08 1.57
CA LEU A 36 -3.53 -4.23 2.33
C LEU A 36 -2.51 -3.56 1.41
N PHE A 37 -2.01 -4.28 0.40
CA PHE A 37 -1.11 -3.72 -0.61
C PHE A 37 -1.81 -2.65 -1.48
N CYS A 38 -3.07 -2.87 -1.82
CA CYS A 38 -3.89 -1.89 -2.52
C CYS A 38 -4.11 -0.63 -1.67
N ASN A 39 -4.43 -0.81 -0.37
CA ASN A 39 -4.61 0.28 0.58
C ASN A 39 -3.33 1.09 0.79
N PHE A 40 -2.16 0.43 0.81
CA PHE A 40 -0.85 1.09 0.81
C PHE A 40 -0.68 2.02 -0.40
N GLY A 41 -1.02 1.55 -1.60
CA GLY A 41 -0.94 2.37 -2.80
C GLY A 41 -1.89 3.58 -2.75
N LEU A 42 -3.14 3.36 -2.33
CA LEU A 42 -4.16 4.39 -2.21
C LEU A 42 -3.79 5.45 -1.17
N LEU A 43 -3.42 5.03 0.03
CA LEU A 43 -3.06 5.93 1.12
C LEU A 43 -1.72 6.63 0.84
N GLY A 44 -0.79 5.99 0.15
CA GLY A 44 0.47 6.60 -0.27
C GLY A 44 0.29 7.75 -1.25
N PHE A 45 -0.75 7.68 -2.09
CA PHE A 45 -1.14 8.78 -2.96
C PHE A 45 -1.65 10.00 -2.17
N PHE A 46 -2.48 9.79 -1.14
CA PHE A 46 -3.04 10.88 -0.32
C PHE A 46 -2.08 11.42 0.75
N THR A 47 -1.09 10.63 1.17
CA THR A 47 -0.17 10.99 2.27
C THR A 47 0.82 12.09 1.85
N TYR A 48 1.22 12.13 0.58
CA TYR A 48 2.21 13.10 0.10
C TYR A 48 1.55 14.28 -0.62
N LYS A 49 1.70 15.50 -0.05
CA LYS A 49 1.23 16.75 -0.65
C LYS A 49 1.95 17.08 -1.98
N TYR A 50 3.20 16.63 -2.13
CA TYR A 50 3.99 16.68 -3.37
C TYR A 50 4.67 15.33 -3.60
N PRO A 51 3.99 14.35 -4.22
CA PRO A 51 4.58 13.04 -4.43
C PRO A 51 5.71 13.15 -5.47
N SER A 52 6.88 12.63 -5.13
CA SER A 52 7.91 12.36 -6.14
C SER A 52 7.35 11.39 -7.18
N LYS A 53 7.77 11.50 -8.44
CA LYS A 53 7.35 10.59 -9.52
C LYS A 53 7.55 9.12 -9.16
N ALA A 54 8.58 8.82 -8.37
CA ALA A 54 8.85 7.47 -7.86
C ALA A 54 7.77 6.99 -6.88
N ILE A 55 7.35 7.82 -5.93
CA ILE A 55 6.33 7.47 -4.94
C ILE A 55 4.97 7.31 -5.62
N MET A 56 4.67 8.19 -6.58
CA MET A 56 3.44 8.09 -7.37
C MET A 56 3.41 6.82 -8.21
N ALA A 57 4.54 6.42 -8.80
CA ALA A 57 4.66 5.17 -9.54
C ALA A 57 4.46 3.95 -8.62
N VAL A 58 5.11 3.93 -7.45
CA VAL A 58 4.94 2.84 -6.46
C VAL A 58 3.52 2.79 -5.92
N ALA A 59 2.90 3.94 -5.65
CA ALA A 59 1.52 4.03 -5.21
C ALA A 59 0.55 3.47 -6.26
N LEU A 60 0.72 3.88 -7.52
CA LEU A 60 -0.08 3.36 -8.65
C LEU A 60 0.14 1.86 -8.83
N LEU A 61 1.36 1.38 -8.70
CA LEU A 61 1.71 -0.04 -8.81
C LEU A 61 1.09 -0.83 -7.65
N GLY A 62 1.08 -0.27 -6.43
CA GLY A 62 0.41 -0.83 -5.27
C GLY A 62 -1.10 -0.99 -5.48
N VAL A 63 -1.77 0.04 -5.99
CA VAL A 63 -3.21 0.00 -6.31
C VAL A 63 -3.48 -1.00 -7.42
N ALA A 64 -2.76 -0.91 -8.54
CA ALA A 64 -3.00 -1.77 -9.70
C ALA A 64 -2.69 -3.24 -9.40
N ALA A 65 -1.53 -3.54 -8.83
CA ALA A 65 -1.14 -4.89 -8.48
C ALA A 65 -2.01 -5.46 -7.36
N GLY A 66 -2.30 -4.67 -6.31
CA GLY A 66 -3.17 -5.11 -5.23
C GLY A 66 -4.60 -5.40 -5.70
N LEU A 67 -5.14 -4.60 -6.62
CA LEU A 67 -6.48 -4.79 -7.17
C LEU A 67 -6.54 -5.99 -8.12
N ILE A 68 -5.57 -6.15 -9.02
CA ILE A 68 -5.47 -7.31 -9.92
C ILE A 68 -5.30 -8.60 -9.10
N MET A 69 -4.38 -8.62 -8.15
CA MET A 69 -4.12 -9.81 -7.33
C MET A 69 -5.27 -10.10 -6.38
N GLY A 70 -5.96 -9.08 -5.84
CA GLY A 70 -7.18 -9.27 -5.05
C GLY A 70 -8.31 -9.90 -5.86
N ILE A 71 -8.53 -9.45 -7.11
CA ILE A 71 -9.54 -10.06 -8.00
C ILE A 71 -9.15 -11.51 -8.35
N LEU A 72 -7.87 -11.75 -8.66
CA LEU A 72 -7.37 -13.09 -8.96
C LEU A 72 -7.51 -14.04 -7.75
N GLY A 73 -7.24 -13.54 -6.54
CA GLY A 73 -7.41 -14.29 -5.30
C GLY A 73 -8.87 -14.58 -4.95
N ILE A 74 -9.78 -13.63 -5.17
CA ILE A 74 -11.23 -13.86 -4.95
C ILE A 74 -11.80 -14.84 -5.99
N THR A 75 -11.30 -14.81 -7.23
CA THR A 75 -11.72 -15.73 -8.29
C THR A 75 -11.12 -17.12 -8.14
N GLY A 76 -10.22 -17.35 -7.18
CA GLY A 76 -9.58 -18.64 -6.91
C GLY A 76 -8.64 -19.12 -8.01
N ILE A 77 -8.18 -18.19 -8.86
CA ILE A 77 -7.16 -18.46 -9.89
C ILE A 77 -5.78 -18.66 -9.22
N ILE A 78 -5.60 -18.04 -8.05
CA ILE A 78 -4.44 -18.13 -7.15
C ILE A 78 -4.97 -18.18 -5.73
#